data_AF-A0A9D5NIR8-F1
#
_entry.id   AF-A0A9D5NIR8-F1
#
_cell.length_a   1.000
_cell.length_b   1.000
_cell.length_c   1.000
_cell.angle_alpha   90.00
_cell.angle_beta   90.00
_cell.angle_gamma   90.00
#
_symmetry.space_group_name_H-M   'P 1'
#
loop_
_entity.id
_entity.type
_entity.pdbx_description
1 polymer ?
#
loop_
_entity_poly.entity_id
_entity_poly.type
_entity_poly.pdbx_seq_one_letter_code
_entity_poly.pdbx_strand_id
1 'polypeptide(L)'
;MDYYKEIDTEQLWKDVEKIEQIEKKIISPTYQSITQEEVAFLKEQAESGMARGEFEYGVYLLVYENNIEEAEQWLNKFVNHSNGFCLYNAVRVFAFLGDEYKDWINRFLQAEKGKSYRPLEMLLELMKIYSEKRENVKA
;
A
#
# COMPACT_ATOMS: atom_id res chain seq x y z
N MET A 1 -31.01 16.90 2.72
CA MET A 1 -30.04 17.78 2.05
C MET A 1 -29.64 18.78 3.11
N ASP A 2 -28.47 18.71 3.74
CA ASP A 2 -27.15 18.28 3.29
C ASP A 2 -26.42 17.50 4.39
N TYR A 3 -25.72 16.43 4.01
CA TYR A 3 -24.97 15.56 4.94
C TYR A 3 -23.49 15.53 4.54
N TYR A 4 -22.92 16.68 4.18
CA TYR A 4 -21.48 16.82 4.09
C TYR A 4 -20.98 17.13 5.49
N LYS A 5 -20.44 16.12 6.19
CA LYS A 5 -19.53 16.38 7.31
C LYS A 5 -18.45 17.31 6.76
N GLU A 6 -18.23 18.46 7.40
CA GLU A 6 -17.08 19.30 7.09
C GLU A 6 -15.83 18.43 7.22
N ILE A 7 -15.15 18.21 6.09
CA ILE A 7 -13.89 17.50 6.06
C ILE A 7 -12.84 18.50 6.52
N ASP A 8 -12.21 18.23 7.67
CA ASP A 8 -11.04 18.99 8.10
C ASP A 8 -9.85 18.63 7.19
N THR A 9 -9.64 19.45 6.17
CA THR A 9 -8.59 19.24 5.18
C THR A 9 -7.19 19.38 5.77
N GLU A 10 -7.02 20.16 6.86
CA GLU A 10 -5.72 20.32 7.52
C GLU A 10 -5.34 19.05 8.26
N GLN A 11 -6.30 18.46 9.00
CA GLN A 11 -6.08 17.19 9.66
C GLN A 11 -5.83 16.05 8.66
N LEU A 12 -6.59 16.02 7.55
CA LEU A 12 -6.38 15.04 6.49
C LEU A 12 -4.96 15.11 5.91
N TRP A 13 -4.40 16.32 5.76
CA TRP A 13 -3.04 16.49 5.27
C TRP A 13 -1.99 15.99 6.26
N LYS A 14 -2.17 16.28 7.57
CA LYS A 14 -1.31 15.75 8.64
C LYS A 14 -1.34 14.23 8.69
N ASP A 15 -2.51 13.63 8.51
CA ASP A 15 -2.67 12.18 8.50
C ASP A 15 -1.94 11.56 7.31
N VAL A 16 -2.08 12.14 6.11
CA VAL A 16 -1.35 11.71 4.91
C VAL A 16 0.16 11.79 5.11
N GLU A 17 0.67 12.91 5.63
CA GLU A 17 2.11 13.09 5.90
C GLU A 17 2.64 12.05 6.90
N LYS A 18 1.87 11.76 7.95
CA LYS A 18 2.24 10.74 8.94
C LYS A 18 2.27 9.35 8.33
N ILE A 19 1.31 9.01 7.47
CA ILE A 19 1.33 7.73 6.74
C ILE A 19 2.59 7.61 5.89
N GLU A 20 3.02 8.65 5.18
CA GLU A 20 4.25 8.57 4.35
C GLU A 20 5.52 8.34 5.17
N GLN A 21 5.55 8.86 6.40
CA GLN A 21 6.67 8.62 7.31
C GLN A 21 6.71 7.17 7.79
N ILE A 22 5.54 6.56 8.03
CA ILE A 22 5.42 5.16 8.44
C ILE A 22 5.73 4.23 7.25
N GLU A 23 5.22 4.52 6.06
CA GLU A 23 5.52 3.78 4.81
C GLU A 23 7.03 3.59 4.63
N LYS A 24 7.80 4.68 4.77
CA LYS A 24 9.27 4.65 4.66
C LYS A 24 9.93 3.70 5.67
N LYS A 25 9.32 3.49 6.84
CA LYS A 25 9.79 2.53 7.84
C LYS A 25 9.46 1.09 7.47
N ILE A 26 8.29 0.87 6.88
CA ILE A 26 7.82 -0.47 6.46
C ILE A 26 8.65 -1.00 5.29
N ILE A 27 8.97 -0.16 4.31
CA ILE A 27 9.59 -0.60 3.04
C ILE A 27 11.11 -0.43 2.96
N SER A 28 11.74 0.23 3.94
CA SER A 28 13.19 0.49 3.92
C SER A 28 13.97 -0.40 4.90
N PRO A 29 14.98 -1.15 4.45
CA PRO A 29 15.82 -2.00 5.31
C PRO A 29 16.72 -1.21 6.29
N THR A 30 16.75 0.12 6.19
CA THR A 30 17.60 1.00 7.02
C THR A 30 16.83 1.83 8.05
N TYR A 31 15.50 1.76 8.09
CA TYR A 31 14.69 2.58 8.99
C TYR A 31 14.40 1.90 10.33
N GLN A 32 14.18 2.72 11.36
CA GLN A 32 13.78 2.31 12.71
C GLN A 32 12.53 1.41 12.68
N SER A 33 12.44 0.49 13.64
CA SER A 33 11.25 -0.34 13.86
C SER A 33 9.99 0.52 14.03
N ILE A 34 8.89 0.12 13.39
CA ILE A 34 7.58 0.73 13.57
C ILE A 34 7.12 0.64 15.03
N THR A 35 6.57 1.73 15.57
CA THR A 35 6.09 1.75 16.96
C THR A 35 4.64 1.27 17.06
N GLN A 36 4.21 0.83 18.24
CA GLN A 36 2.81 0.44 18.48
C GLN A 36 1.82 1.60 18.26
N GLU A 37 2.24 2.84 18.51
CA GLU A 37 1.43 4.04 18.23
C GLU A 37 1.25 4.26 16.72
N GLU A 38 2.29 3.99 15.92
CA GLU A 38 2.23 4.06 14.45
C GLU A 38 1.32 2.97 13.90
N VAL A 39 1.39 1.75 14.44
CA VAL A 39 0.50 0.64 14.07
C VAL A 39 -0.94 0.96 14.42
N ALA A 40 -1.21 1.47 15.63
CA ALA A 40 -2.56 1.87 16.05
C ALA A 40 -3.12 2.96 15.13
N PHE A 41 -2.29 3.94 14.75
CA PHE A 41 -2.66 4.98 13.81
C PHE A 41 -2.98 4.41 12.42
N LEU A 42 -2.17 3.50 11.87
CA LEU A 42 -2.47 2.86 10.59
C LEU A 42 -3.81 2.11 10.62
N LYS A 43 -4.06 1.40 11.71
CA LYS A 43 -5.32 0.68 11.93
C LYS A 43 -6.52 1.62 11.94
N GLU A 44 -6.44 2.73 12.67
CA GLU A 44 -7.51 3.74 12.71
C GLU A 44 -7.80 4.31 11.32
N GLN A 45 -6.74 4.64 10.56
CA GLN A 45 -6.88 5.14 9.19
C GLN A 45 -7.54 4.10 8.29
N ALA A 46 -7.15 2.82 8.40
CA ALA A 46 -7.78 1.73 7.66
C ALA A 46 -9.27 1.57 8.04
N GLU A 47 -9.59 1.58 9.33
CA GLU A 47 -10.96 1.46 9.85
C GLU A 47 -11.86 2.64 9.44
N SER A 48 -11.28 3.82 9.23
CA SER A 48 -12.01 4.99 8.69
C SER A 48 -12.34 4.89 7.20
N GLY A 49 -11.81 3.89 6.49
CA GLY A 49 -11.98 3.70 5.06
C GLY A 49 -11.02 4.52 4.19
N MET A 50 -9.95 5.07 4.78
CA MET A 50 -8.90 5.72 4.00
C MET A 50 -8.11 4.65 3.23
N ALA A 51 -8.22 4.66 1.89
CA ALA A 51 -7.54 3.68 1.04
C ALA A 51 -6.02 3.56 1.34
N ARG A 52 -5.33 4.67 1.60
CA ARG A 52 -3.91 4.61 1.98
C ARG A 52 -3.69 3.90 3.32
N GLY A 53 -4.54 4.14 4.32
CA GLY A 53 -4.50 3.42 5.59
C GLY A 53 -4.76 1.93 5.43
N GLU A 54 -5.75 1.55 4.62
CA GLU A 54 -6.06 0.14 4.29
C GLU A 54 -4.85 -0.57 3.67
N PHE A 55 -4.15 0.10 2.75
CA PHE A 55 -2.95 -0.44 2.12
C PHE A 55 -1.81 -0.62 3.12
N GLU A 56 -1.41 0.44 3.82
CA GLU A 56 -0.23 0.43 4.69
C GLU A 56 -0.43 -0.50 5.90
N TYR A 57 -1.65 -0.56 6.45
CA TYR A 57 -1.96 -1.51 7.52
C TYR A 57 -1.93 -2.96 7.03
N GLY A 58 -2.44 -3.22 5.81
CA GLY A 58 -2.34 -4.53 5.17
C GLY A 58 -0.89 -4.96 4.93
N VAL A 59 -0.03 -4.05 4.48
CA VAL A 59 1.41 -4.33 4.29
C VAL A 59 2.10 -4.56 5.64
N TYR A 60 1.77 -3.79 6.69
CA TYR A 60 2.29 -4.05 8.03
C TYR A 60 1.97 -5.47 8.51
N LEU A 61 0.70 -5.88 8.43
CA LEU A 61 0.25 -7.23 8.84
C LEU A 61 1.00 -8.32 8.08
N LEU A 62 1.25 -8.10 6.79
CA LEU A 62 1.98 -9.03 5.96
C LEU A 62 3.47 -9.13 6.33
N VAL A 63 4.15 -7.98 6.46
CA VAL A 63 5.61 -7.91 6.60
C VAL A 63 6.07 -8.18 8.02
N TYR A 64 5.36 -7.66 9.02
CA TYR A 64 5.79 -7.70 10.42
C TYR A 64 5.06 -8.77 11.24
N GLU A 65 3.76 -8.99 11.00
CA GLU A 65 2.98 -9.98 11.74
C GLU A 65 2.86 -11.32 11.02
N ASN A 66 3.26 -11.38 9.74
CA ASN A 66 3.05 -12.55 8.86
C ASN A 66 1.58 -13.04 8.88
N ASN A 67 0.63 -12.12 9.09
CA ASN A 67 -0.80 -12.39 9.16
C ASN A 67 -1.45 -12.18 7.78
N ILE A 68 -1.28 -13.18 6.92
CA ILE A 68 -1.69 -13.12 5.51
C ILE A 68 -3.21 -12.97 5.37
N GLU A 69 -4.00 -13.64 6.21
CA GLU A 69 -5.47 -13.62 6.12
C GLU A 69 -6.03 -12.22 6.39
N GLU A 70 -5.57 -11.56 7.47
CA GLU A 70 -6.02 -10.21 7.79
C GLU A 70 -5.44 -9.18 6.82
N ALA A 71 -4.18 -9.35 6.39
CA ALA A 71 -3.59 -8.52 5.35
C ALA A 71 -4.42 -8.56 4.05
N GLU A 72 -4.87 -9.75 3.62
CA GLU A 72 -5.69 -9.88 2.43
C GLU A 72 -7.03 -9.13 2.56
N GLN A 73 -7.67 -9.16 3.72
CA GLN A 73 -8.91 -8.43 3.94
C GLN A 73 -8.74 -6.92 3.73
N TRP A 74 -7.67 -6.34 4.27
CA TRP A 74 -7.39 -4.91 4.14
C TRP A 74 -6.95 -4.52 2.72
N LEU A 75 -6.06 -5.32 2.12
CA LEU A 75 -5.61 -5.10 0.75
C LEU A 75 -6.76 -5.20 -0.26
N ASN A 76 -7.75 -6.07 -0.01
CA ASN A 76 -8.95 -6.15 -0.83
C ASN A 76 -9.84 -4.91 -0.72
N LYS A 77 -10.03 -4.36 0.49
CA LYS A 77 -10.74 -3.08 0.67
C LYS A 77 -10.04 -1.96 -0.08
N PHE A 78 -8.71 -1.92 0.03
CA PHE A 78 -7.89 -0.97 -0.69
C PHE A 78 -8.08 -1.04 -2.21
N VAL A 79 -8.13 -2.22 -2.84
CA VAL A 79 -8.42 -2.35 -4.28
C VAL A 79 -9.73 -1.66 -4.66
N ASN A 80 -10.74 -1.80 -3.81
CA ASN A 80 -12.09 -1.29 -4.07
C ASN A 80 -12.17 0.23 -3.87
N HIS A 81 -11.51 0.75 -2.83
CA HIS A 81 -11.58 2.16 -2.44
C HIS A 81 -10.52 3.05 -3.11
N SER A 82 -9.45 2.47 -3.64
CA SER A 82 -8.35 3.23 -4.23
C SER A 82 -8.63 3.78 -5.62
N ASN A 83 -7.97 4.92 -5.90
CA ASN A 83 -7.76 5.43 -7.25
C ASN A 83 -6.49 4.81 -7.86
N GLY A 84 -6.32 4.94 -9.18
CA GLY A 84 -5.22 4.30 -9.92
C GLY A 84 -3.82 4.66 -9.41
N PHE A 85 -3.63 5.85 -8.81
CA PHE A 85 -2.33 6.25 -8.28
C PHE A 85 -1.91 5.43 -7.05
N CYS A 86 -2.84 5.11 -6.15
CA CYS A 86 -2.51 4.26 -5.01
C CYS A 86 -2.25 2.82 -5.45
N LEU A 87 -3.00 2.29 -6.43
CA LEU A 87 -2.76 0.96 -7.00
C LEU A 87 -1.33 0.83 -7.56
N TYR A 88 -0.81 1.90 -8.15
CA TYR A 88 0.57 1.96 -8.63
C TYR A 88 1.59 1.76 -7.51
N ASN A 89 1.43 2.43 -6.37
CA ASN A 89 2.33 2.25 -5.22
C ASN A 89 2.22 0.85 -4.65
N ALA A 90 1.02 0.26 -4.61
CA ALA A 90 0.82 -1.09 -4.11
C ALA A 90 1.61 -2.14 -4.89
N VAL A 91 1.55 -2.09 -6.23
CA VAL A 91 2.32 -3.06 -7.02
C VAL A 91 3.83 -2.87 -6.86
N ARG A 92 4.32 -1.64 -6.72
CA ARG A 92 5.75 -1.41 -6.45
C ARG A 92 6.21 -2.10 -5.17
N VAL A 93 5.40 -2.02 -4.12
CA VAL A 93 5.70 -2.69 -2.85
C VAL A 93 5.67 -4.21 -3.02
N PHE A 94 4.63 -4.78 -3.64
CA PHE A 94 4.57 -6.24 -3.84
C PHE A 94 5.67 -6.77 -4.76
N ALA A 95 6.04 -6.02 -5.81
CA ALA A 95 7.16 -6.37 -6.66
C ALA A 95 8.50 -6.36 -5.91
N PHE A 96 8.66 -5.44 -4.96
CA PHE A 96 9.80 -5.42 -4.05
C PHE A 96 9.80 -6.61 -3.09
N LEU A 97 8.63 -6.97 -2.53
CA LEU A 97 8.49 -8.11 -1.62
C LEU A 97 8.78 -9.45 -2.32
N GLY A 98 8.38 -9.60 -3.59
CA GLY A 98 8.80 -10.70 -4.45
C GLY A 98 7.68 -11.40 -5.25
N ASP A 99 8.09 -12.36 -6.08
CA ASP A 99 7.23 -13.08 -7.04
C ASP A 99 6.13 -13.91 -6.38
N GLU A 100 6.28 -14.27 -5.10
CA GLU A 100 5.23 -14.91 -4.30
C GLU A 100 3.95 -14.06 -4.20
N TYR A 101 4.04 -12.75 -4.44
CA TYR A 101 2.90 -11.82 -4.45
C TYR A 101 2.37 -11.51 -5.85
N LYS A 102 2.82 -12.23 -6.88
CA LYS A 102 2.44 -12.02 -8.29
C LYS A 102 0.92 -12.06 -8.52
N ASP A 103 0.21 -12.92 -7.80
CA ASP A 103 -1.25 -13.01 -7.92
C ASP A 103 -1.96 -11.74 -7.40
N TRP A 104 -1.49 -11.18 -6.30
CA TRP A 104 -1.96 -9.89 -5.81
C TRP A 104 -1.62 -8.76 -6.78
N ILE A 105 -0.39 -8.74 -7.29
CA ILE A 105 0.01 -7.78 -8.33
C ILE A 105 -0.93 -7.84 -9.54
N ASN A 106 -1.23 -9.04 -10.03
CA ASN A 106 -2.17 -9.21 -11.14
C ASN A 106 -3.57 -8.69 -10.80
N ARG A 107 -4.07 -8.92 -9.59
CA ARG A 107 -5.37 -8.41 -9.14
C ARG A 107 -5.41 -6.88 -9.11
N PHE A 108 -4.36 -6.23 -8.58
CA PHE A 108 -4.24 -4.77 -8.59
C PHE A 108 -4.23 -4.23 -10.03
N LEU A 109 -3.49 -4.86 -10.92
CA LEU A 109 -3.41 -4.46 -12.33
C LEU A 109 -4.74 -4.61 -13.07
N GLN A 110 -5.49 -5.67 -12.80
CA GLN A 110 -6.82 -5.85 -13.39
C GLN A 110 -7.81 -4.79 -12.89
N ALA A 111 -7.72 -4.40 -11.61
CA ALA A 111 -8.53 -3.31 -11.07
C ALA A 111 -8.16 -1.94 -11.68
N GLU A 112 -6.89 -1.74 -12.06
CA GLU A 112 -6.41 -0.51 -12.68
C GLU A 112 -6.72 -0.40 -14.18
N LYS A 113 -6.74 -1.52 -14.92
CA LYS A 113 -7.03 -1.57 -16.37
C LYS A 113 -8.35 -0.92 -16.78
N GLY A 114 -9.31 -0.82 -15.86
CA GLY A 114 -10.57 -0.10 -16.07
C GLY A 114 -10.54 1.41 -15.80
N LYS A 115 -9.42 1.95 -15.27
CA LYS A 115 -9.37 3.29 -14.66
C LYS A 115 -8.32 4.25 -15.27
N SER A 116 -7.17 3.79 -15.80
CA SER A 116 -6.22 4.61 -16.61
C SER A 116 -5.03 3.77 -17.11
N TYR A 117 -4.56 4.00 -18.34
CA TYR A 117 -3.52 3.18 -19.01
C TYR A 117 -2.05 3.55 -18.68
N ARG A 118 -1.79 4.76 -18.17
CA ARG A 118 -0.40 5.27 -18.00
C ARG A 118 0.37 4.71 -16.79
N PRO A 119 -0.24 4.49 -15.61
CA PRO A 119 0.50 3.92 -14.49
C PRO A 119 0.79 2.42 -14.66
N LEU A 120 -0.06 1.68 -15.39
CA LEU A 120 0.16 0.28 -15.79
C LEU A 120 1.48 0.03 -16.55
N GLU A 121 1.83 0.86 -17.53
CA GLU A 121 3.08 0.70 -18.31
C GLU A 121 4.33 0.95 -17.45
N MET A 122 4.30 2.00 -16.62
CA MET A 122 5.39 2.29 -15.68
C MET A 122 5.55 1.19 -14.62
N LEU A 123 4.45 0.57 -14.24
CA LEU A 123 4.39 -0.47 -13.23
C LEU A 123 4.96 -1.80 -13.71
N LEU A 124 4.67 -2.19 -14.95
CA LEU A 124 5.31 -3.36 -15.58
C LEU A 124 6.84 -3.19 -15.68
N GLU A 125 7.31 -1.98 -16.00
CA GLU A 125 8.73 -1.66 -16.05
C GLU A 125 9.40 -1.73 -14.67
N LEU A 126 8.73 -1.24 -13.62
CA LEU A 126 9.25 -1.32 -12.25
C LEU A 126 9.27 -2.74 -11.71
N MET A 127 8.24 -3.56 -11.98
CA MET A 127 8.26 -4.97 -11.62
C MET A 127 9.50 -5.68 -12.17
N LYS A 128 9.83 -5.40 -13.43
CA LYS A 128 11.04 -5.92 -14.08
C LYS A 128 12.30 -5.46 -13.34
N ILE A 129 12.44 -4.16 -13.07
CA ILE A 129 13.60 -3.59 -12.35
C ILE A 129 13.78 -4.21 -10.95
N TYR A 130 12.69 -4.39 -10.19
CA TYR A 130 12.79 -4.94 -8.83
C TYR A 130 13.05 -6.45 -8.83
N SER A 131 12.49 -7.20 -9.78
CA SER A 131 12.82 -8.62 -9.96
C SER A 131 14.32 -8.82 -10.26
N GLU A 132 14.89 -8.01 -11.16
CA GLU A 132 16.31 -8.02 -11.51
C GLU A 132 17.21 -7.63 -10.32
N LYS A 133 16.79 -6.66 -9.49
CA LYS A 133 17.54 -6.28 -8.28
C LYS A 133 17.53 -7.38 -7.21
N ARG A 134 16.43 -8.13 -7.05
CA ARG A 134 16.32 -9.23 -6.09
C ARG A 134 17.28 -10.37 -6.42
N GLU A 135 17.43 -10.70 -7.70
CA GLU A 135 18.37 -11.73 -8.16
C GLU A 135 19.82 -11.35 -7.85
N ASN A 136 20.18 -10.07 -8.00
CA ASN A 136 21.53 -9.57 -7.71
C ASN A 136 21.87 -9.49 -6.21
N VAL A 137 20.88 -9.49 -5.31
CA VAL A 137 21.10 -9.53 -3.85
C VAL A 137 21.24 -10.98 -3.34
N LYS A 138 20.78 -11.96 -4.12
CA LYS A 138 20.87 -13.39 -3.79
C LYS A 138 22.10 -14.10 -4.40
N ALA A 139 22.84 -13.42 -5.30
CA ALA A 139 24.06 -13.91 -5.94
C ALA A 139 25.32 -13.44 -5.20
#